data_AF-A0AAV0VAT6-F1
#
_entry.id   AF-A0AAV0VAT6-F1
#
_cell.length_a   1.000
_cell.length_b   1.000
_cell.length_c   1.000
_cell.angle_alpha   90.00
_cell.angle_beta   90.00
_cell.angle_gamma   90.00
#
_symmetry.space_group_name_H-M   'P 1'
#
loop_
_entity.id
_entity.type
_entity.pdbx_description
1 polymer ?
#
loop_
_entity_poly.entity_id
_entity_poly.type
_entity_poly.pdbx_seq_one_letter_code
_entity_poly.pdbx_strand_id
1 'polypeptide(L)'
;MLAMRNVEVQRLRAFIDARKRSIESAEKRYDVPAAVAELRDLAAPLLNLDRFSSAWKDLYLEFFYREVAAFLLSFVAIHIEICLSEQDRNKAFDVFFDCQIVPSSRVIGALTAKLSASKTRADVTDQTAEEDAEVSIMQCVRLLEKVIVANGMEAVMTEMLVQEQQSVMGGVKDTIGLQVLVTQLSSLPDIVFNRRQRDTPAVFRPRRYFSTLCDGLFHSFLMQETYVSQSRTFRMFADKLTRIGQAQALVQSWLRFIATSPTTKMNCTLFQSLPESCHEQILLQIASEKIPRSLRAQQALAHPKYRFLSQIPPALCANKQFQYVITGKLLFRKPIDDFFFWRVLVDVLAQGDGDVFQSPLAAVFDVVLARGGAYAILQSTPSIP
;
A
#
# COMPACT_ATOMS: atom_id res chain seq x y z
N MET A 1 -20.41 31.62 0.45
CA MET A 1 -19.74 30.39 0.91
C MET A 1 -18.22 30.45 0.72
N LEU A 2 -17.70 30.71 -0.49
CA LEU A 2 -16.23 30.86 -0.75
C LEU A 2 -15.54 31.98 0.04
N ALA A 3 -16.18 33.15 0.20
CA ALA A 3 -15.61 34.27 0.96
C ALA A 3 -15.46 33.97 2.47
N MET A 4 -16.41 33.23 3.06
CA MET A 4 -16.32 32.81 4.47
C MET A 4 -15.21 31.77 4.69
N ARG A 5 -15.07 30.80 3.77
CA ARG A 5 -13.96 29.82 3.80
C ARG A 5 -12.60 30.51 3.73
N ASN A 6 -12.45 31.54 2.89
CA ASN A 6 -11.20 32.31 2.80
C ASN A 6 -10.85 33.06 4.11
N VAL A 7 -11.85 33.62 4.80
CA VAL A 7 -11.62 34.30 6.09
C VAL A 7 -11.18 33.31 7.17
N GLU A 8 -11.80 32.12 7.22
CA GLU A 8 -11.40 31.07 8.17
C GLU A 8 -9.98 30.55 7.91
N VAL A 9 -9.62 30.34 6.64
CA VAL A 9 -8.25 29.96 6.24
C VAL A 9 -7.24 31.02 6.71
N GLN A 10 -7.52 32.31 6.53
CA GLN A 10 -6.62 33.37 6.99
C GLN A 10 -6.51 33.44 8.52
N ARG A 11 -7.62 33.29 9.25
CA ARG A 11 -7.62 33.24 10.71
C ARG A 11 -6.80 32.06 11.23
N LEU A 12 -6.99 30.89 10.64
CA LEU A 12 -6.25 29.69 11.01
C LEU A 12 -4.76 29.83 10.71
N ARG A 13 -4.40 30.41 9.56
CA ARG A 13 -2.99 30.73 9.23
C ARG A 13 -2.37 31.65 10.30
N ALA A 14 -3.03 32.76 10.61
CA ALA A 14 -2.54 33.71 11.61
C ALA A 14 -2.37 33.06 12.99
N PHE A 15 -3.30 32.17 13.37
CA PHE A 15 -3.20 31.37 14.60
C PHE A 15 -1.95 30.46 14.57
N ILE A 16 -1.78 29.67 13.51
CA ILE A 16 -0.64 28.74 13.36
C ILE A 16 0.69 29.50 13.38
N ASP A 17 0.81 30.58 12.61
CA ASP A 17 2.03 31.39 12.54
C ASP A 17 2.36 32.06 13.88
N ALA A 18 1.34 32.46 14.65
CA ALA A 18 1.53 33.01 15.99
C ALA A 18 2.04 31.95 16.98
N ARG A 19 1.49 30.74 16.95
CA ARG A 19 1.94 29.63 17.80
C ARG A 19 3.37 29.20 17.44
N LYS A 20 3.70 29.04 16.15
CA LYS A 20 5.07 28.72 15.69
C LYS A 20 6.10 29.72 16.21
N ARG A 21 5.85 31.03 16.04
CA ARG A 21 6.71 32.10 16.57
C ARG A 21 6.83 32.08 18.10
N SER A 22 5.75 31.71 18.80
CA SER A 22 5.77 31.61 20.26
C SER A 22 6.61 30.43 20.74
N ILE A 23 6.56 29.29 20.03
CA ILE A 23 7.41 28.12 20.26
C ILE A 23 8.89 28.48 20.06
N GLU A 24 9.22 29.14 18.95
CA GLU A 24 10.60 29.61 18.69
C GLU A 24 11.07 30.62 19.75
N SER A 25 10.18 31.51 20.21
CA SER A 25 10.51 32.46 21.28
C SER A 25 10.71 31.76 22.63
N ALA A 26 9.99 30.68 22.91
CA ALA A 26 10.16 29.90 24.14
C ALA A 26 11.47 29.13 24.12
N GLU A 27 11.83 28.54 22.98
CA GLU A 27 13.11 27.88 22.75
C GLU A 27 14.29 28.84 22.99
N LYS A 28 14.26 30.05 22.42
CA LYS A 28 15.29 31.08 22.64
C LYS A 28 15.48 31.51 24.10
N ARG A 29 14.44 31.34 24.93
CA ARG A 29 14.48 31.63 26.37
C ARG A 29 14.79 30.39 27.21
N TYR A 30 15.00 29.22 26.59
CA TYR A 30 15.14 27.93 27.24
C TYR A 30 13.94 27.57 28.14
N ASP A 31 12.74 28.04 27.79
CA ASP A 31 11.51 27.83 28.55
C ASP A 31 10.73 26.63 27.98
N VAL A 32 11.12 25.43 28.41
CA VAL A 32 10.51 24.17 27.97
C VAL A 32 9.01 24.10 28.34
N PRO A 33 8.57 24.45 29.56
CA PRO A 33 7.14 24.45 29.90
C PRO A 33 6.31 25.35 28.99
N ALA A 34 6.79 26.56 28.66
CA ALA A 34 6.09 27.44 27.73
C ALA A 34 6.05 26.83 26.30
N ALA A 35 7.15 26.25 25.81
CA ALA A 35 7.17 25.58 24.51
C ALA A 35 6.16 24.43 24.45
N VAL A 36 6.04 23.64 25.53
CA VAL A 36 5.06 22.56 25.64
C VAL A 36 3.62 23.09 25.64
N ALA A 37 3.34 24.18 26.36
CA ALA A 37 2.02 24.80 26.35
C ALA A 37 1.64 25.29 24.95
N GLU A 38 2.58 25.95 24.26
CA GLU A 38 2.39 26.45 22.90
C GLU A 38 2.21 25.33 21.87
N LEU A 39 2.91 24.20 22.04
CA LEU A 39 2.71 22.99 21.22
C LEU A 39 1.32 22.38 21.43
N ARG A 40 0.84 22.33 22.67
CA ARG A 40 -0.52 21.86 22.98
C ARG A 40 -1.57 22.78 22.36
N ASP A 41 -1.37 24.10 22.42
CA ASP A 41 -2.26 25.06 21.77
C ASP A 41 -2.22 24.94 20.25
N LEU A 42 -1.05 24.67 19.64
CA LEU A 42 -0.92 24.41 18.21
C LEU A 42 -1.67 23.13 17.78
N ALA A 43 -1.74 22.12 18.66
CA ALA A 43 -2.49 20.88 18.44
C ALA A 43 -4.00 21.02 18.72
N ALA A 44 -4.41 22.06 19.44
CA ALA A 44 -5.78 22.20 19.93
C ALA A 44 -6.88 22.14 18.84
N PRO A 45 -6.69 22.68 17.62
CA PRO A 45 -7.66 22.51 16.53
C PRO A 45 -7.92 21.05 16.11
N LEU A 46 -7.00 20.13 16.41
CA LEU A 46 -7.13 18.71 16.08
C LEU A 46 -7.91 17.92 17.16
N LEU A 47 -7.86 18.41 18.41
CA LEU A 47 -8.27 17.71 19.63
C LEU A 47 -9.54 18.26 20.27
N ASN A 48 -9.67 19.59 20.34
CA ASN A 48 -10.68 20.25 21.16
C ASN A 48 -11.84 20.75 20.31
N LEU A 49 -12.74 19.83 19.96
CA LEU A 49 -13.94 20.13 19.16
C LEU A 49 -14.92 21.09 19.86
N ASP A 50 -14.82 21.23 21.19
CA ASP A 50 -15.62 22.19 21.96
C ASP A 50 -15.13 23.63 21.76
N ARG A 51 -13.83 23.81 21.49
CA ARG A 51 -13.18 25.12 21.33
C ARG A 51 -13.02 25.51 19.86
N PHE A 52 -12.85 24.52 18.99
CA PHE A 52 -12.64 24.70 17.56
C PHE A 52 -13.69 23.93 16.78
N SER A 53 -14.27 24.56 15.75
CA SER A 53 -15.27 23.88 14.91
C SER A 53 -14.64 22.74 14.10
N SER A 54 -15.47 21.77 13.69
CA SER A 54 -15.03 20.72 12.75
C SER A 54 -14.44 21.30 11.45
N ALA A 55 -14.98 22.43 10.97
CA ALA A 55 -14.45 23.15 9.82
C ALA A 55 -12.99 23.59 10.02
N TRP A 56 -12.59 23.99 11.24
CA TRP A 56 -11.18 24.32 11.52
C TRP A 56 -10.29 23.09 11.43
N LYS A 57 -10.74 21.94 11.96
CA LYS A 57 -10.01 20.68 11.85
C LYS A 57 -9.82 20.29 10.39
N ASP A 58 -10.87 20.37 9.58
CA ASP A 58 -10.81 20.02 8.16
C ASP A 58 -9.86 20.95 7.40
N LEU A 59 -9.96 22.27 7.59
CA LEU A 59 -9.06 23.25 6.98
C LEU A 59 -7.60 23.05 7.44
N TYR A 60 -7.39 22.71 8.72
CA TYR A 60 -6.07 22.40 9.27
C TYR A 60 -5.45 21.23 8.53
N LEU A 61 -6.18 20.12 8.43
CA LEU A 61 -5.73 18.89 7.77
C LEU A 61 -5.52 19.07 6.27
N GLU A 62 -6.39 19.84 5.62
CA GLU A 62 -6.37 20.06 4.18
C GLU A 62 -5.21 20.97 3.74
N PHE A 63 -5.04 22.11 4.41
CA PHE A 63 -4.15 23.19 3.93
C PHE A 63 -2.87 23.37 4.73
N PHE A 64 -2.87 23.06 6.02
CA PHE A 64 -1.78 23.48 6.92
C PHE A 64 -0.98 22.32 7.51
N TYR A 65 -1.57 21.12 7.61
CA TYR A 65 -0.96 19.98 8.30
C TYR A 65 0.45 19.65 7.78
N ARG A 66 0.66 19.67 6.46
CA ARG A 66 1.98 19.40 5.88
C ARG A 66 3.03 20.42 6.31
N GLU A 67 2.66 21.70 6.36
CA GLU A 67 3.55 22.79 6.78
C GLU A 67 3.83 22.73 8.28
N VAL A 68 2.84 22.40 9.10
CA VAL A 68 3.01 22.20 10.53
C VAL A 68 3.88 20.98 10.81
N ALA A 69 3.62 19.84 10.18
CA ALA A 69 4.44 18.64 10.31
C ALA A 69 5.89 18.91 9.91
N ALA A 70 6.11 19.69 8.84
CA ALA A 70 7.46 20.11 8.45
C ALA A 70 8.14 20.95 9.53
N PHE A 71 7.44 21.92 10.14
CA PHE A 71 7.97 22.71 11.27
C PHE A 71 8.30 21.82 12.48
N LEU A 72 7.38 20.92 12.86
CA LEU A 72 7.58 19.99 13.97
C LEU A 72 8.82 19.11 13.75
N LEU A 73 8.98 18.55 12.55
CA LEU A 73 10.08 17.64 12.23
C LEU A 73 11.41 18.35 11.94
N SER A 74 11.41 19.65 11.66
CA SER A 74 12.64 20.41 11.30
C SER A 74 13.11 21.37 12.37
N PHE A 75 12.26 21.74 13.32
CA PHE A 75 12.62 22.66 14.40
C PHE A 75 12.38 22.01 15.76
N VAL A 76 11.13 21.60 16.02
CA VAL A 76 10.75 21.08 17.34
C VAL A 76 11.48 19.78 17.66
N ALA A 77 11.56 18.86 16.70
CA ALA A 77 12.29 17.60 16.82
C ALA A 77 13.78 17.79 17.16
N ILE A 78 14.37 18.91 16.72
CA ILE A 78 15.80 19.17 16.84
C ILE A 78 16.11 19.91 18.13
N HIS A 79 15.41 21.01 18.39
CA HIS A 79 15.77 21.95 19.45
C HIS A 79 14.97 21.77 20.74
N ILE A 80 13.78 21.14 20.68
CA ILE A 80 12.86 21.10 21.82
C ILE A 80 12.62 19.67 22.30
N GLU A 81 12.40 18.73 21.38
CA GLU A 81 11.96 17.36 21.68
C GLU A 81 12.95 16.58 22.57
N ILE A 82 14.25 16.89 22.45
CA ILE A 82 15.31 16.32 23.27
C ILE A 82 15.18 16.70 24.75
N CYS A 83 14.57 17.85 25.04
CA CYS A 83 14.34 18.39 26.37
C CYS A 83 12.98 17.96 26.95
N LEU A 84 12.13 17.30 26.17
CA LEU A 84 10.79 16.91 26.61
C LEU A 84 10.85 15.63 27.45
N SER A 85 10.08 15.63 28.54
CA SER A 85 9.73 14.39 29.23
C SER A 85 8.92 13.48 28.29
N GLU A 86 8.90 12.17 28.56
CA GLU A 86 8.08 11.23 27.78
C GLU A 86 6.59 11.63 27.80
N GLN A 87 6.11 12.13 28.95
CA GLN A 87 4.74 12.61 29.08
C GLN A 87 4.46 13.83 28.21
N ASP A 88 5.38 14.80 28.17
CA ASP A 88 5.22 16.01 27.35
C ASP A 88 5.34 15.69 25.87
N ARG A 89 6.28 14.82 25.48
CA ARG A 89 6.39 14.32 24.11
C ARG A 89 5.08 13.69 23.64
N ASN A 90 4.51 12.78 24.44
CA ASN A 90 3.26 12.11 24.10
C ASN A 90 2.08 13.09 23.99
N LYS A 91 1.99 14.09 24.86
CA LYS A 91 0.84 15.01 24.92
C LYS A 91 0.97 16.23 24.00
N ALA A 92 2.18 16.61 23.59
CA ALA A 92 2.43 17.87 22.89
C ALA A 92 3.09 17.69 21.52
N PHE A 93 3.82 16.59 21.27
CA PHE A 93 4.51 16.36 20.01
C PHE A 93 3.93 15.18 19.22
N ASP A 94 3.84 13.99 19.84
CA ASP A 94 3.38 12.77 19.16
C ASP A 94 1.90 12.87 18.72
N VAL A 95 1.13 13.74 19.37
CA VAL A 95 -0.29 13.97 19.10
C VAL A 95 -0.58 14.41 17.66
N PHE A 96 0.38 15.07 16.99
CA PHE A 96 0.26 15.48 15.59
C PHE A 96 0.41 14.31 14.60
N PHE A 97 0.87 13.15 15.08
CA PHE A 97 1.12 11.95 14.29
C PHE A 97 0.31 10.75 14.80
N ASP A 98 -0.63 10.99 15.73
CA ASP A 98 -1.54 9.98 16.23
C ASP A 98 -2.65 9.71 15.21
N CYS A 99 -2.76 8.45 14.78
CA CYS A 99 -3.72 8.00 13.77
C CYS A 99 -5.17 7.99 14.25
N GLN A 100 -5.41 8.14 15.56
CA GLN A 100 -6.76 8.36 16.09
C GLN A 100 -7.24 9.81 15.91
N ILE A 101 -6.30 10.74 15.73
CA ILE A 101 -6.57 12.18 15.67
C ILE A 101 -6.44 12.71 14.25
N VAL A 102 -5.41 12.25 13.54
CA VAL A 102 -5.05 12.65 12.18
C VAL A 102 -5.16 11.43 11.25
N PRO A 103 -5.75 11.56 10.05
CA PRO A 103 -5.82 10.46 9.08
C PRO A 103 -4.45 9.85 8.79
N SER A 104 -4.39 8.53 8.74
CA SER A 104 -3.12 7.80 8.62
C SER A 104 -2.41 8.13 7.32
N SER A 105 -3.16 8.40 6.25
CA SER A 105 -2.60 8.79 4.94
C SER A 105 -1.85 10.11 5.01
N ARG A 106 -2.34 11.06 5.81
CA ARG A 106 -1.71 12.37 6.00
C ARG A 106 -0.43 12.25 6.83
N VAL A 107 -0.49 11.49 7.92
CA VAL A 107 0.67 11.21 8.80
C VAL A 107 1.79 10.54 8.02
N ILE A 108 1.50 9.40 7.37
CA ILE A 108 2.50 8.66 6.59
C ILE A 108 3.01 9.50 5.42
N GLY A 109 2.13 10.22 4.72
CA GLY A 109 2.51 11.09 3.61
C GLY A 109 3.48 12.19 4.03
N ALA A 110 3.23 12.86 5.16
CA ALA A 110 4.09 13.91 5.69
C ALA A 110 5.47 13.38 6.12
N LEU A 111 5.49 12.27 6.87
CA LEU A 111 6.73 11.64 7.35
C LEU A 111 7.58 11.12 6.17
N THR A 112 6.95 10.46 5.19
CA THR A 112 7.63 9.95 3.99
C THR A 112 8.18 11.08 3.13
N ALA A 113 7.42 12.18 3.00
CA ALA A 113 7.88 13.35 2.26
C ALA A 113 9.12 13.98 2.92
N LYS A 114 9.15 14.09 4.24
CA LYS A 114 10.32 14.59 4.97
C LYS A 114 11.54 13.67 4.79
N LEU A 115 11.37 12.35 4.95
CA LEU A 115 12.44 11.38 4.73
C LEU A 115 12.99 11.37 3.30
N SER A 116 12.12 11.61 2.31
CA SER A 116 12.53 11.70 0.91
C SER A 116 13.29 12.99 0.61
N ALA A 117 12.92 14.09 1.27
CA ALA A 117 13.52 15.41 1.06
C ALA A 117 14.88 15.58 1.76
N SER A 118 15.13 14.91 2.88
CA SER A 118 16.43 14.98 3.56
C SER A 118 17.53 14.50 2.62
N LYS A 119 18.57 15.30 2.33
CA LYS A 119 19.65 14.86 1.44
C LYS A 119 20.46 13.72 2.06
N THR A 120 21.02 12.84 1.24
CA THR A 120 22.04 11.86 1.65
C THR A 120 23.39 12.54 1.83
N ARG A 121 24.23 12.01 2.73
CA ARG A 121 25.58 12.43 3.18
C ARG A 121 26.59 12.99 2.15
N ALA A 122 26.30 12.97 0.85
CA ALA A 122 27.25 13.34 -0.19
C ALA A 122 27.42 14.86 -0.41
N ASP A 123 26.56 15.70 0.18
CA ASP A 123 26.33 17.07 -0.32
C ASP A 123 26.28 18.17 0.76
N VAL A 124 26.57 17.84 2.02
CA VAL A 124 26.48 18.78 3.14
C VAL A 124 27.89 19.06 3.66
N THR A 125 28.40 20.26 3.40
CA THR A 125 29.70 20.74 3.91
C THR A 125 29.63 21.22 5.37
N ASP A 126 28.44 21.18 5.98
CA ASP A 126 28.15 21.69 7.31
C ASP A 126 27.75 20.55 8.26
N GLN A 127 28.61 20.28 9.25
CA GLN A 127 28.39 19.21 10.24
C GLN A 127 27.11 19.41 11.05
N THR A 128 26.74 20.66 11.35
CA THR A 128 25.53 20.94 12.15
C THR A 128 24.26 20.60 11.39
N ALA A 129 24.22 20.90 10.09
CA ALA A 129 23.10 20.56 9.23
C ALA A 129 22.96 19.03 9.01
N GLU A 130 24.06 18.27 9.08
CA GLU A 130 24.03 16.82 9.03
C GLU A 130 23.43 16.22 10.32
N GLU A 131 23.86 16.68 11.49
CA GLU A 131 23.33 16.25 12.79
C GLU A 131 21.82 16.54 12.92
N ASP A 132 21.41 17.75 12.54
CA ASP A 132 20.01 18.20 12.49
C ASP A 132 19.14 17.30 11.59
N ALA A 133 19.68 16.91 10.43
CA ALA A 133 19.04 15.99 9.52
C ALA A 133 18.93 14.58 10.10
N GLU A 134 19.96 14.10 10.80
CA GLU A 134 19.95 12.79 11.46
C GLU A 134 18.89 12.72 12.57
N VAL A 135 18.76 13.76 13.40
CA VAL A 135 17.69 13.85 14.43
C VAL A 135 16.30 13.83 13.77
N SER A 136 16.11 14.63 12.72
CA SER A 136 14.86 14.67 11.96
C SER A 136 14.50 13.31 11.37
N ILE A 137 15.48 12.61 10.78
CA ILE A 137 15.32 11.27 10.20
C ILE A 137 14.95 10.26 11.29
N MET A 138 15.66 10.27 12.41
CA MET A 138 15.40 9.38 13.55
C MET A 138 13.96 9.53 14.05
N GLN A 139 13.49 10.78 14.22
CA GLN A 139 12.12 11.04 14.64
C GLN A 139 11.09 10.60 13.60
N CYS A 140 11.35 10.83 12.31
CA CYS A 140 10.45 10.33 11.25
C CYS A 140 10.32 8.81 11.28
N VAL A 141 11.43 8.09 11.44
CA VAL A 141 11.42 6.61 11.50
C VAL A 141 10.69 6.11 12.75
N ARG A 142 10.94 6.74 13.92
CA ARG A 142 10.24 6.41 15.17
C ARG A 142 8.73 6.57 15.03
N LEU A 143 8.29 7.69 14.47
CA LEU A 143 6.86 7.99 14.30
C LEU A 143 6.21 7.05 13.27
N LEU A 144 6.88 6.76 12.15
CA LEU A 144 6.38 5.78 11.18
C LEU A 144 6.27 4.37 11.78
N GLU A 145 7.23 3.95 12.60
CA GLU A 145 7.16 2.67 13.31
C GLU A 145 5.95 2.63 14.24
N LYS A 146 5.74 3.68 15.04
CA LYS A 146 4.57 3.80 15.93
C LYS A 146 3.25 3.68 15.16
N VAL A 147 3.15 4.36 14.02
CA VAL A 147 1.97 4.34 13.14
C VAL A 147 1.74 2.94 12.56
N ILE A 148 2.78 2.27 12.08
CA ILE A 148 2.65 0.92 11.49
C ILE A 148 2.23 -0.10 12.54
N VAL A 149 2.81 -0.04 13.74
CA VAL A 149 2.46 -0.92 14.86
C VAL A 149 1.03 -0.70 15.34
N ALA A 150 0.51 0.53 15.23
CA ALA A 150 -0.86 0.90 15.54
C ALA A 150 -1.86 0.64 14.40
N ASN A 151 -1.55 -0.28 13.46
CA ASN A 151 -2.38 -0.63 12.30
C ASN A 151 -2.66 0.53 11.32
N GLY A 152 -1.81 1.56 11.29
CA GLY A 152 -1.97 2.70 10.39
C GLY A 152 -2.00 2.31 8.91
N MET A 153 -1.37 1.19 8.52
CA MET A 153 -1.39 0.69 7.14
C MET A 153 -2.80 0.27 6.69
N GLU A 154 -3.54 -0.43 7.55
CA GLU A 154 -4.92 -0.83 7.28
C GLU A 154 -5.84 0.38 7.24
N ALA A 155 -5.63 1.35 8.15
CA ALA A 155 -6.36 2.61 8.13
C ALA A 155 -6.14 3.37 6.81
N VAL A 156 -4.91 3.45 6.30
CA VAL A 156 -4.65 4.05 4.98
C VAL A 156 -5.39 3.31 3.86
N MET A 157 -5.36 1.98 3.86
CA MET A 157 -6.06 1.19 2.84
C MET A 157 -7.57 1.44 2.88
N THR A 158 -8.15 1.50 4.07
CA THR A 158 -9.56 1.83 4.28
C THR A 158 -9.89 3.23 3.75
N GLU A 159 -9.08 4.24 4.11
CA GLU A 159 -9.21 5.61 3.62
C GLU A 159 -9.19 5.67 2.08
N MET A 160 -8.22 4.99 1.45
CA MET A 160 -8.09 4.94 -0.01
C MET A 160 -9.29 4.29 -0.69
N LEU A 161 -9.80 3.18 -0.14
CA LEU A 161 -10.94 2.48 -0.71
C LEU A 161 -12.25 3.26 -0.52
N VAL A 162 -12.42 3.96 0.60
CA VAL A 162 -13.57 4.88 0.82
C VAL A 162 -13.51 6.06 -0.17
N GLN A 163 -12.33 6.65 -0.36
CA GLN A 163 -12.14 7.72 -1.34
C GLN A 163 -12.46 7.23 -2.76
N GLU A 164 -12.04 6.01 -3.10
CA GLU A 164 -12.35 5.38 -4.38
C GLU A 164 -13.87 5.25 -4.60
N GLN A 165 -14.62 4.77 -3.60
CA GLN A 165 -16.09 4.65 -3.65
C GLN A 165 -16.76 6.03 -3.83
N GLN A 166 -16.34 7.03 -3.05
CA GLN A 166 -16.88 8.38 -3.13
C GLN A 166 -16.62 9.04 -4.48
N SER A 167 -15.45 8.81 -5.09
CA SER A 167 -15.14 9.30 -6.44
C SER A 167 -16.03 8.69 -7.53
N VAL A 168 -16.52 7.45 -7.35
CA VAL A 168 -17.48 6.83 -8.29
C VAL A 168 -18.84 7.52 -8.21
N MET A 169 -19.24 8.00 -7.03
CA MET A 169 -20.53 8.66 -6.79
C MET A 169 -20.51 10.18 -7.05
N GLY A 170 -19.35 10.84 -6.88
CA GLY A 170 -19.21 12.31 -6.87
C GLY A 170 -18.41 12.93 -8.02
N GLY A 171 -17.98 12.16 -9.03
CA GLY A 171 -17.41 12.68 -10.28
C GLY A 171 -15.97 13.24 -10.23
N VAL A 172 -15.42 13.58 -9.06
CA VAL A 172 -14.02 14.06 -8.93
C VAL A 172 -13.08 12.88 -8.68
N LYS A 173 -12.15 12.65 -9.62
CA LYS A 173 -11.13 11.61 -9.56
C LYS A 173 -9.80 12.19 -9.08
N ASP A 174 -9.46 12.06 -7.80
CA ASP A 174 -8.08 12.31 -7.34
C ASP A 174 -7.20 11.05 -7.50
N THR A 175 -7.02 10.64 -8.75
CA THR A 175 -6.17 9.48 -9.09
C THR A 175 -4.70 9.72 -8.81
N ILE A 176 -4.27 10.99 -8.86
CA ILE A 176 -2.87 11.37 -8.64
C ILE A 176 -2.49 11.19 -7.17
N GLY A 177 -3.34 11.66 -6.24
CA GLY A 177 -3.11 11.48 -4.81
C GLY A 177 -2.96 10.02 -4.41
N LEU A 178 -3.85 9.14 -4.90
CA LEU A 178 -3.80 7.71 -4.63
C LEU A 178 -2.52 7.06 -5.20
N GLN A 179 -2.11 7.41 -6.42
CA GLN A 179 -0.90 6.85 -7.03
C GLN A 179 0.38 7.26 -6.29
N VAL A 180 0.44 8.51 -5.82
CA VAL A 180 1.54 9.01 -4.99
C VAL A 180 1.61 8.23 -3.68
N LEU A 181 0.47 8.02 -3.02
CA LEU A 181 0.43 7.29 -1.75
C LEU A 181 0.83 5.82 -1.92
N VAL A 182 0.34 5.13 -2.96
CA VAL A 182 0.79 3.76 -3.29
C VAL A 182 2.30 3.71 -3.49
N THR A 183 2.85 4.70 -4.20
CA THR A 183 4.29 4.78 -4.46
C THR A 183 5.07 4.96 -3.18
N GLN A 184 4.65 5.89 -2.32
CA GLN A 184 5.26 6.16 -1.01
C GLN A 184 5.23 4.91 -0.12
N LEU A 185 4.07 4.28 0.04
CA LEU A 185 3.91 3.06 0.83
C LEU A 185 4.77 1.92 0.31
N SER A 186 4.91 1.79 -1.01
CA SER A 186 5.70 0.72 -1.61
C SER A 186 7.22 0.97 -1.50
N SER A 187 7.67 2.22 -1.42
CA SER A 187 9.10 2.57 -1.32
C SER A 187 9.59 2.79 0.11
N LEU A 188 8.69 2.82 1.10
CA LEU A 188 9.03 3.07 2.50
C LEU A 188 10.14 2.16 3.05
N PRO A 189 10.11 0.82 2.85
CA PRO A 189 11.20 -0.06 3.28
C PRO A 189 12.57 0.37 2.78
N ASP A 190 12.66 0.70 1.49
CA ASP A 190 13.91 1.10 0.85
C ASP A 190 14.37 2.47 1.34
N ILE A 191 13.43 3.42 1.48
CA ILE A 191 13.72 4.75 2.03
C ILE A 191 14.30 4.60 3.44
N VAL A 192 13.62 3.88 4.33
CA VAL A 192 14.07 3.71 5.72
C VAL A 192 15.39 2.93 5.78
N PHE A 193 15.55 1.89 4.96
CA PHE A 193 16.80 1.13 4.89
C PHE A 193 17.97 2.00 4.44
N ASN A 194 17.79 2.82 3.40
CA ASN A 194 18.85 3.71 2.91
C ASN A 194 19.25 4.78 3.95
N ARG A 195 18.36 5.14 4.88
CA ARG A 195 18.63 6.11 5.94
C ARG A 195 19.21 5.52 7.22
N ARG A 196 18.82 4.31 7.59
CA ARG A 196 19.17 3.70 8.90
C ARG A 196 20.09 2.50 8.79
N GLN A 197 20.18 1.88 7.61
CA GLN A 197 21.01 0.71 7.33
C GLN A 197 20.87 -0.41 8.38
N ARG A 198 21.84 -0.54 9.29
CA ARG A 198 21.84 -1.54 10.36
C ARG A 198 20.78 -1.25 11.44
N ASP A 199 20.40 0.00 11.61
CA ASP A 199 19.43 0.45 12.61
C ASP A 199 18.00 0.50 12.06
N THR A 200 17.73 -0.16 10.93
CA THR A 200 16.38 -0.24 10.37
C THR A 200 15.47 -1.08 11.27
N PRO A 201 14.36 -0.51 11.77
CA PRO A 201 13.43 -1.25 12.62
C PRO A 201 12.85 -2.48 11.90
N ALA A 202 12.54 -3.52 12.68
CA ALA A 202 12.11 -4.79 12.13
C ALA A 202 10.79 -4.70 11.34
N VAL A 203 9.94 -3.71 11.64
CA VAL A 203 8.68 -3.45 10.95
C VAL A 203 8.86 -3.05 9.48
N PHE A 204 10.00 -2.44 9.13
CA PHE A 204 10.31 -2.03 7.76
C PHE A 204 11.06 -3.11 6.96
N ARG A 205 11.38 -4.26 7.55
CA ARG A 205 12.01 -5.36 6.80
C ARG A 205 11.03 -5.85 5.73
N PRO A 206 11.43 -5.96 4.44
CA PRO A 206 10.51 -6.25 3.34
C PRO A 206 9.55 -7.42 3.59
N ARG A 207 10.08 -8.53 4.12
CA ARG A 207 9.29 -9.73 4.42
C ARG A 207 8.13 -9.48 5.40
N ARG A 208 8.31 -8.60 6.39
CA ARG A 208 7.27 -8.25 7.36
C ARG A 208 6.41 -7.13 6.80
N TYR A 209 7.04 -6.06 6.33
CA TYR A 209 6.37 -4.86 5.86
C TYR A 209 5.34 -5.14 4.75
N PHE A 210 5.75 -5.82 3.67
CA PHE A 210 4.85 -6.08 2.55
C PHE A 210 3.75 -7.09 2.91
N SER A 211 4.01 -8.01 3.84
CA SER A 211 2.97 -8.88 4.39
C SER A 211 1.92 -8.05 5.13
N THR A 212 2.33 -7.19 6.06
CA THR A 212 1.42 -6.30 6.81
C THR A 212 0.65 -5.36 5.89
N LEU A 213 1.30 -4.79 4.88
CA LEU A 213 0.67 -3.92 3.89
C LEU A 213 -0.43 -4.66 3.10
N CYS A 214 -0.12 -5.88 2.61
CA CYS A 214 -1.08 -6.67 1.86
C CYS A 214 -2.21 -7.20 2.75
N ASP A 215 -1.90 -7.61 3.99
CA ASP A 215 -2.91 -8.03 4.97
C ASP A 215 -3.89 -6.90 5.27
N GLY A 216 -3.39 -5.67 5.49
CA GLY A 216 -4.24 -4.50 5.68
C GLY A 216 -5.12 -4.19 4.47
N LEU A 217 -4.60 -4.36 3.25
CA LEU A 217 -5.40 -4.20 2.02
C LEU A 217 -6.57 -5.19 1.96
N PHE A 218 -6.30 -6.48 2.19
CA PHE A 218 -7.34 -7.51 2.13
C PHE A 218 -8.32 -7.42 3.31
N HIS A 219 -7.85 -7.05 4.50
CA HIS A 219 -8.72 -6.81 5.65
C HIS A 219 -9.66 -5.62 5.39
N SER A 220 -9.14 -4.53 4.82
CA SER A 220 -9.96 -3.37 4.45
C SER A 220 -11.06 -3.75 3.46
N PHE A 221 -10.78 -4.64 2.50
CA PHE A 221 -11.81 -5.15 1.59
C PHE A 221 -12.91 -5.96 2.29
N LEU A 222 -12.62 -6.72 3.34
CA LEU A 222 -13.66 -7.42 4.12
C LEU A 222 -14.61 -6.47 4.82
N MET A 223 -14.08 -5.35 5.31
CA MET A 223 -14.86 -4.37 6.06
C MET A 223 -15.73 -3.48 5.17
N GLN A 224 -15.57 -3.55 3.84
CA GLN A 224 -16.42 -2.79 2.92
C GLN A 224 -17.73 -3.53 2.61
N GLU A 225 -18.85 -2.85 2.86
CA GLU A 225 -20.20 -3.36 2.56
C GLU A 225 -20.57 -3.28 1.06
N THR A 226 -19.98 -2.32 0.33
CA THR A 226 -20.26 -2.10 -1.10
C THR A 226 -19.01 -2.23 -1.96
N TYR A 227 -18.98 -3.26 -2.80
CA TYR A 227 -17.85 -3.51 -3.70
C TYR A 227 -17.98 -2.70 -4.99
N VAL A 228 -16.96 -1.92 -5.32
CA VAL A 228 -16.81 -1.34 -6.66
C VAL A 228 -16.53 -2.49 -7.64
N SER A 229 -17.17 -2.48 -8.81
CA SER A 229 -17.04 -3.54 -9.81
C SER A 229 -15.60 -3.79 -10.28
N GLN A 230 -14.73 -2.78 -10.16
CA GLN A 230 -13.28 -2.90 -10.31
C GLN A 230 -12.57 -1.97 -9.32
N SER A 231 -11.65 -2.50 -8.50
CA SER A 231 -10.87 -1.68 -7.59
C SER A 231 -9.59 -1.15 -8.27
N ARG A 232 -9.52 0.17 -8.41
CA ARG A 232 -8.34 0.93 -8.82
C ARG A 232 -7.25 0.86 -7.78
N THR A 233 -7.60 0.96 -6.50
CA THR A 233 -6.62 0.86 -5.40
C THR A 233 -5.90 -0.48 -5.46
N PHE A 234 -6.66 -1.58 -5.56
CA PHE A 234 -6.08 -2.91 -5.73
C PHE A 234 -5.21 -3.00 -6.98
N ARG A 235 -5.70 -2.50 -8.12
CA ARG A 235 -4.95 -2.50 -9.39
C ARG A 235 -3.59 -1.80 -9.26
N MET A 236 -3.55 -0.63 -8.63
CA MET A 236 -2.32 0.14 -8.42
C MET A 236 -1.34 -0.60 -7.51
N PHE A 237 -1.81 -1.20 -6.40
CA PHE A 237 -0.97 -2.01 -5.53
C PHE A 237 -0.46 -3.27 -6.24
N ALA A 238 -1.32 -4.01 -6.94
CA ALA A 238 -0.93 -5.23 -7.64
C ALA A 238 0.15 -4.95 -8.69
N ASP A 239 -0.02 -3.91 -9.51
CA ASP A 239 0.97 -3.50 -10.50
C ASP A 239 2.29 -3.09 -9.82
N LYS A 240 2.21 -2.23 -8.80
CA LYS A 240 3.40 -1.71 -8.11
C LYS A 240 4.18 -2.83 -7.41
N LEU A 241 3.52 -3.65 -6.60
CA LEU A 241 4.12 -4.77 -5.87
C LEU A 241 4.74 -5.80 -6.83
N THR A 242 4.08 -6.09 -7.95
CA THR A 242 4.63 -6.98 -8.96
C THR A 242 5.92 -6.42 -9.58
N ARG A 243 5.93 -5.13 -9.92
CA ARG A 243 7.11 -4.46 -10.51
C ARG A 243 8.30 -4.42 -9.56
N ILE A 244 8.09 -4.29 -8.25
CA ILE A 244 9.15 -4.29 -7.25
C ILE A 244 9.51 -5.70 -6.73
N GLY A 245 8.99 -6.77 -7.36
CA GLY A 245 9.31 -8.15 -7.00
C GLY A 245 8.63 -8.66 -5.72
N GLN A 246 7.60 -7.98 -5.23
CA GLN A 246 6.87 -8.31 -4.00
C GLN A 246 5.53 -9.01 -4.26
N ALA A 247 5.35 -9.59 -5.46
CA ALA A 247 4.14 -10.35 -5.82
C ALA A 247 3.86 -11.52 -4.87
N GLN A 248 4.91 -12.11 -4.28
CA GLN A 248 4.77 -13.19 -3.31
C GLN A 248 3.98 -12.73 -2.07
N ALA A 249 4.30 -11.57 -1.49
CA ALA A 249 3.61 -11.05 -0.31
C ALA A 249 2.12 -10.81 -0.57
N LEU A 250 1.79 -10.30 -1.77
CA LEU A 250 0.41 -10.11 -2.22
C LEU A 250 -0.34 -11.45 -2.31
N VAL A 251 0.22 -12.45 -3.01
CA VAL A 251 -0.41 -13.76 -3.18
C VAL A 251 -0.57 -14.48 -1.84
N GLN A 252 0.44 -14.46 -0.97
CA GLN A 252 0.37 -15.09 0.36
C GLN A 252 -0.73 -14.50 1.23
N SER A 253 -0.88 -13.17 1.20
CA SER A 253 -1.93 -12.48 1.95
C SER A 253 -3.31 -12.78 1.35
N TRP A 254 -3.41 -12.89 0.02
CA TRP A 254 -4.65 -13.28 -0.66
C TRP A 254 -5.04 -14.75 -0.41
N LEU A 255 -4.08 -15.65 -0.32
CA LEU A 255 -4.32 -17.06 0.02
C LEU A 255 -4.85 -17.19 1.45
N ARG A 256 -4.25 -16.48 2.41
CA ARG A 256 -4.76 -16.40 3.79
C ARG A 256 -6.16 -15.82 3.83
N PHE A 257 -6.38 -14.74 3.08
CA PHE A 257 -7.68 -14.11 2.93
C PHE A 257 -8.78 -15.08 2.48
N ILE A 258 -8.50 -15.90 1.47
CA ILE A 258 -9.46 -16.89 0.94
C ILE A 258 -9.69 -18.06 1.90
N ALA A 259 -8.67 -18.41 2.70
CA ALA A 259 -8.84 -19.42 3.73
C ALA A 259 -9.86 -18.96 4.80
N THR A 260 -9.93 -17.66 5.06
CA THR A 260 -10.80 -17.06 6.09
C THR A 260 -12.11 -16.47 5.58
N SER A 261 -12.19 -16.10 4.30
CA SER A 261 -13.36 -15.42 3.72
C SER A 261 -14.21 -16.34 2.83
N PRO A 262 -15.55 -16.34 2.98
CA PRO A 262 -16.45 -17.11 2.14
C PRO A 262 -16.87 -16.39 0.84
N THR A 263 -16.47 -15.13 0.59
CA THR A 263 -17.06 -14.31 -0.48
C THR A 263 -16.41 -14.50 -1.87
N THR A 264 -16.86 -15.51 -2.62
CA THR A 264 -16.46 -15.76 -4.02
C THR A 264 -16.57 -14.51 -4.91
N LYS A 265 -17.63 -13.70 -4.71
CA LYS A 265 -17.88 -12.49 -5.51
C LYS A 265 -16.73 -11.48 -5.42
N MET A 266 -16.17 -11.28 -4.22
CA MET A 266 -15.12 -10.30 -4.02
C MET A 266 -13.81 -10.73 -4.70
N ASN A 267 -13.45 -12.00 -4.60
CA ASN A 267 -12.28 -12.53 -5.28
C ASN A 267 -12.40 -12.46 -6.80
N CYS A 268 -13.59 -12.75 -7.36
CA CYS A 268 -13.86 -12.54 -8.79
C CYS A 268 -13.62 -11.08 -9.20
N THR A 269 -14.10 -10.11 -8.42
CA THR A 269 -13.88 -8.67 -8.66
C THR A 269 -12.39 -8.31 -8.59
N LEU A 270 -11.65 -8.84 -7.62
CA LEU A 270 -10.21 -8.58 -7.50
C LEU A 270 -9.44 -9.19 -8.67
N PHE A 271 -9.75 -10.41 -9.09
CA PHE A 271 -9.17 -11.02 -10.29
C PHE A 271 -9.45 -10.20 -11.55
N GLN A 272 -10.67 -9.70 -11.73
CA GLN A 272 -11.02 -8.81 -12.86
C GLN A 272 -10.32 -7.45 -12.79
N SER A 273 -9.92 -7.02 -11.59
CA SER A 273 -9.22 -5.76 -11.38
C SER A 273 -7.71 -5.85 -11.66
N LEU A 274 -7.15 -7.07 -11.69
CA LEU A 274 -5.72 -7.29 -11.92
C LEU A 274 -5.28 -6.67 -13.25
N PRO A 275 -4.16 -5.92 -13.26
CA PRO A 275 -3.53 -5.53 -14.51
C PRO A 275 -3.00 -6.75 -15.26
N GLU A 276 -3.05 -6.69 -16.60
CA GLU A 276 -2.56 -7.77 -17.46
C GLU A 276 -1.06 -8.07 -17.27
N SER A 277 -0.28 -7.05 -16.88
CA SER A 277 1.14 -7.19 -16.52
C SER A 277 1.37 -8.14 -15.34
N CYS A 278 0.37 -8.33 -14.49
CA CYS A 278 0.47 -9.13 -13.26
C CYS A 278 0.13 -10.60 -13.46
N HIS A 279 -0.63 -10.96 -14.50
CA HIS A 279 -1.18 -12.32 -14.69
C HIS A 279 -0.11 -13.41 -14.56
N GLU A 280 1.02 -13.24 -15.25
CA GLU A 280 2.12 -14.23 -15.21
C GLU A 280 2.70 -14.37 -13.80
N GLN A 281 3.04 -13.26 -13.16
CA GLN A 281 3.71 -13.28 -11.86
C GLN A 281 2.79 -13.80 -10.77
N ILE A 282 1.52 -13.42 -10.78
CA ILE A 282 0.53 -13.93 -9.82
C ILE A 282 0.38 -15.45 -9.98
N LEU A 283 0.21 -15.96 -11.20
CA LEU A 283 0.09 -17.40 -11.43
C LEU A 283 1.36 -18.17 -11.02
N LEU A 284 2.55 -17.63 -11.30
CA LEU A 284 3.82 -18.23 -10.86
C LEU A 284 3.95 -18.27 -9.33
N GLN A 285 3.52 -17.20 -8.63
CA GLN A 285 3.57 -17.15 -7.17
C GLN A 285 2.51 -18.05 -6.52
N ILE A 286 1.35 -18.24 -7.15
CA ILE A 286 0.40 -19.25 -6.72
C ILE A 286 1.02 -20.64 -6.89
N ALA A 287 1.60 -20.90 -8.06
CA ALA A 287 2.22 -22.19 -8.37
C ALA A 287 3.37 -22.55 -7.43
N SER A 288 4.19 -21.56 -7.04
CA SER A 288 5.32 -21.74 -6.12
C SER A 288 4.90 -22.00 -4.67
N GLU A 289 3.61 -21.83 -4.35
CA GLU A 289 3.13 -22.09 -3.00
C GLU A 289 3.25 -23.56 -2.65
N LYS A 290 3.92 -23.81 -1.52
CA LYS A 290 4.23 -25.15 -1.04
C LYS A 290 2.99 -25.82 -0.48
N ILE A 291 2.83 -27.09 -0.80
CA ILE A 291 1.71 -27.91 -0.35
C ILE A 291 2.27 -29.11 0.39
N PRO A 292 1.64 -29.56 1.48
CA PRO A 292 2.02 -30.81 2.14
C PRO A 292 2.01 -31.97 1.14
N ARG A 293 3.12 -32.71 1.05
CA ARG A 293 3.33 -33.80 0.08
C ARG A 293 2.38 -35.00 0.26
N SER A 294 1.59 -35.02 1.33
CA SER A 294 0.73 -36.14 1.74
C SER A 294 -0.77 -35.89 1.54
N LEU A 295 -1.17 -34.81 0.87
CA LEU A 295 -2.60 -34.54 0.67
C LEU A 295 -3.22 -35.52 -0.32
N ARG A 296 -4.32 -36.19 0.10
CA ARG A 296 -5.18 -36.93 -0.83
C ARG A 296 -5.85 -35.95 -1.80
N ALA A 297 -6.24 -36.40 -3.00
CA ALA A 297 -6.84 -35.55 -4.03
C ALA A 297 -8.03 -34.68 -3.53
N GLN A 298 -8.90 -35.22 -2.67
CA GLN A 298 -10.00 -34.46 -2.06
C GLN A 298 -9.52 -33.38 -1.09
N GLN A 299 -8.46 -33.64 -0.33
CA GLN A 299 -7.87 -32.67 0.61
C GLN A 299 -7.05 -31.61 -0.14
N ALA A 300 -6.44 -32.00 -1.26
CA ALA A 300 -5.78 -31.07 -2.17
C ALA A 300 -6.81 -30.05 -2.69
N LEU A 301 -7.96 -30.46 -3.20
CA LEU A 301 -9.00 -29.53 -3.70
C LEU A 301 -9.52 -28.53 -2.64
N ALA A 302 -9.46 -28.88 -1.35
CA ALA A 302 -9.83 -27.98 -0.25
C ALA A 302 -8.72 -26.97 0.12
N HIS A 303 -7.50 -27.14 -0.39
CA HIS A 303 -6.36 -26.29 -0.08
C HIS A 303 -6.58 -24.86 -0.61
N PRO A 304 -6.19 -23.81 0.15
CA PRO A 304 -6.39 -22.41 -0.25
C PRO A 304 -5.84 -22.08 -1.64
N LYS A 305 -4.69 -22.66 -2.02
CA LYS A 305 -4.08 -22.53 -3.36
C LYS A 305 -5.06 -22.88 -4.49
N TYR A 306 -5.67 -24.06 -4.43
CA TYR A 306 -6.53 -24.54 -5.50
C TYR A 306 -7.92 -23.92 -5.42
N ARG A 307 -8.43 -23.64 -4.21
CA ARG A 307 -9.63 -22.82 -4.01
C ARG A 307 -9.47 -21.40 -4.54
N PHE A 308 -8.26 -20.86 -4.52
CA PHE A 308 -7.97 -19.55 -5.07
C PHE A 308 -7.99 -19.57 -6.60
N LEU A 309 -7.33 -20.57 -7.21
CA LEU A 309 -7.35 -20.77 -8.66
C LEU A 309 -8.76 -21.00 -9.19
N SER A 310 -9.58 -21.78 -8.47
CA SER A 310 -10.96 -22.05 -8.88
C SER A 310 -11.89 -20.82 -8.85
N GLN A 311 -11.43 -19.69 -8.31
CA GLN A 311 -12.18 -18.43 -8.25
C GLN A 311 -11.78 -17.45 -9.36
N ILE A 312 -10.90 -17.87 -10.28
CA ILE A 312 -10.62 -17.10 -11.50
C ILE A 312 -11.91 -17.00 -12.31
N PRO A 313 -12.39 -15.77 -12.62
CA PRO A 313 -13.69 -15.59 -13.24
C PRO A 313 -13.64 -15.89 -14.76
N PRO A 314 -14.75 -16.38 -15.34
CA PRO A 314 -14.88 -16.64 -16.79
C PRO A 314 -14.42 -15.48 -17.69
N ALA A 315 -14.76 -14.24 -17.30
CA ALA A 315 -14.38 -13.05 -18.05
C ALA A 315 -12.85 -12.89 -18.17
N LEU A 316 -12.08 -13.32 -17.16
CA LEU A 316 -10.61 -13.31 -17.21
C LEU A 316 -10.08 -14.44 -18.10
N CYS A 317 -10.73 -15.60 -18.11
CA CYS A 317 -10.40 -16.71 -19.01
C CYS A 317 -10.57 -16.35 -20.48
N ALA A 318 -11.59 -15.56 -20.81
CA ALA A 318 -11.82 -15.06 -22.17
C ALA A 318 -10.79 -14.00 -22.61
N ASN A 319 -9.98 -13.44 -21.69
CA ASN A 319 -8.96 -12.46 -22.04
C ASN A 319 -7.79 -13.13 -22.79
N LYS A 320 -7.52 -12.66 -24.01
CA LYS A 320 -6.46 -13.20 -24.89
C LYS A 320 -5.05 -13.13 -24.27
N GLN A 321 -4.76 -12.07 -23.52
CA GLN A 321 -3.47 -11.92 -22.85
C GLN A 321 -3.32 -12.92 -21.70
N PHE A 322 -4.40 -13.21 -20.96
CA PHE A 322 -4.42 -14.26 -19.96
C PHE A 322 -4.21 -15.65 -20.60
N GLN A 323 -4.90 -15.96 -21.70
CA GLN A 323 -4.71 -17.20 -22.47
C GLN A 323 -3.27 -17.35 -22.99
N TYR A 324 -2.67 -16.27 -23.50
CA TYR A 324 -1.28 -16.24 -23.93
C TYR A 324 -0.30 -16.47 -22.77
N VAL A 325 -0.57 -15.92 -21.59
CA VAL A 325 0.26 -16.18 -20.39
C VAL A 325 0.23 -17.66 -20.04
N ILE A 326 -0.95 -18.27 -20.01
CA ILE A 326 -1.10 -19.70 -19.69
C ILE A 326 -0.33 -20.57 -20.68
N THR A 327 -0.55 -20.37 -21.98
CA THR A 327 0.06 -21.19 -23.02
C THR A 327 1.51 -20.80 -23.29
N GLY A 328 1.71 -19.58 -23.80
CA GLY A 328 2.98 -19.10 -24.30
C GLY A 328 4.05 -18.90 -23.23
N LYS A 329 3.66 -18.63 -21.98
CA LYS A 329 4.61 -18.40 -20.89
C LYS A 329 4.67 -19.56 -19.90
N LEU A 330 3.56 -19.92 -19.26
CA LEU A 330 3.58 -20.92 -18.19
C LEU A 330 3.77 -22.33 -18.74
N LEU A 331 3.06 -22.72 -19.81
CA LEU A 331 3.18 -24.08 -20.34
C LEU A 331 4.51 -24.29 -21.09
N PHE A 332 4.91 -23.34 -21.93
CA PHE A 332 6.07 -23.53 -22.82
C PHE A 332 7.40 -22.95 -22.32
N ARG A 333 7.41 -21.90 -21.49
CA ARG A 333 8.66 -21.22 -21.08
C ARG A 333 9.03 -21.43 -19.62
N LYS A 334 8.03 -21.51 -18.73
CA LYS A 334 8.20 -21.65 -17.29
C LYS A 334 7.29 -22.77 -16.76
N PRO A 335 7.54 -24.03 -17.17
CA PRO A 335 6.67 -25.14 -16.85
C PRO A 335 6.50 -25.26 -15.33
N ILE A 336 5.26 -25.46 -14.91
CA ILE A 336 4.88 -25.63 -13.51
C ILE A 336 4.73 -27.13 -13.25
N ASP A 337 5.54 -27.66 -12.34
CA ASP A 337 5.51 -29.08 -11.94
C ASP A 337 4.46 -29.35 -10.85
N ASP A 338 3.22 -28.90 -11.08
CA ASP A 338 2.07 -29.14 -10.21
C ASP A 338 0.88 -29.58 -11.05
N PHE A 339 0.63 -30.89 -11.10
CA PHE A 339 -0.45 -31.45 -11.91
C PHE A 339 -1.83 -30.94 -11.46
N PHE A 340 -2.05 -30.77 -10.16
CA PHE A 340 -3.33 -30.27 -9.64
C PHE A 340 -3.52 -28.80 -10.00
N PHE A 341 -2.45 -28.01 -10.09
CA PHE A 341 -2.51 -26.63 -10.58
C PHE A 341 -3.08 -26.59 -12.00
N TRP A 342 -2.51 -27.41 -12.90
CA TRP A 342 -2.98 -27.49 -14.29
C TRP A 342 -4.40 -28.01 -14.41
N ARG A 343 -4.75 -29.04 -13.62
CA ARG A 343 -6.11 -29.58 -13.60
C ARG A 343 -7.14 -28.50 -13.25
N VAL A 344 -6.93 -27.78 -12.15
CA VAL A 344 -7.86 -26.72 -11.71
C VAL A 344 -7.95 -25.61 -12.75
N LEU A 345 -6.82 -25.24 -13.38
CA LEU A 345 -6.80 -24.22 -14.42
C LEU A 345 -7.59 -24.65 -15.67
N VAL A 346 -7.48 -25.92 -16.07
CA VAL A 346 -8.28 -26.49 -17.17
C VAL A 346 -9.76 -26.48 -16.82
N ASP A 347 -10.13 -26.90 -15.60
CA ASP A 347 -11.52 -26.90 -15.12
C ASP A 347 -12.12 -25.48 -15.17
N VAL A 348 -11.35 -24.47 -14.76
CA VAL A 348 -11.74 -23.06 -14.81
C VAL A 348 -11.89 -22.56 -16.25
N LEU A 349 -10.95 -22.88 -17.15
CA LEU A 349 -11.04 -22.51 -18.57
C LEU A 349 -12.23 -23.16 -19.27
N ALA A 350 -12.58 -24.39 -18.87
CA ALA A 350 -13.73 -25.13 -19.38
C ALA A 350 -15.07 -24.51 -18.93
N GLN A 351 -15.11 -23.89 -17.75
CA GLN A 351 -16.29 -23.18 -17.22
C GLN A 351 -16.50 -21.78 -17.83
N GLY A 352 -15.60 -21.34 -18.72
CA GLY A 352 -15.74 -20.07 -19.41
C GLY A 352 -16.91 -20.07 -20.38
N ASP A 353 -18.10 -19.68 -19.93
CA ASP A 353 -19.28 -19.48 -20.76
C ASP A 353 -19.01 -18.38 -21.79
N GLY A 354 -18.79 -18.80 -23.03
CA GLY A 354 -18.76 -18.00 -24.23
C GLY A 354 -19.32 -18.85 -25.36
N ASP A 355 -19.80 -18.19 -26.41
CA ASP A 355 -20.24 -18.80 -27.68
C ASP A 355 -19.38 -20.04 -28.01
N VAL A 356 -19.96 -21.12 -28.53
CA VAL A 356 -19.26 -22.41 -28.77
C VAL A 356 -18.00 -22.21 -29.64
N PHE A 357 -17.98 -21.12 -30.42
CA PHE A 357 -16.88 -20.67 -31.29
C PHE A 357 -15.80 -19.81 -30.59
N GLN A 358 -15.94 -19.48 -29.31
CA GLN A 358 -15.05 -18.62 -28.50
C GLN A 358 -14.70 -19.24 -27.14
N SER A 359 -14.60 -20.57 -27.06
CA SER A 359 -14.19 -21.26 -25.83
C SER A 359 -12.74 -20.88 -25.43
N PRO A 360 -12.50 -20.37 -24.21
CA PRO A 360 -11.16 -20.09 -23.70
C PRO A 360 -10.22 -21.29 -23.70
N LEU A 361 -10.77 -22.48 -23.42
CA LEU A 361 -10.04 -23.72 -23.42
C LEU A 361 -9.62 -24.12 -24.84
N ALA A 362 -10.53 -24.01 -25.82
CA ALA A 362 -10.22 -24.30 -27.21
C ALA A 362 -9.09 -23.39 -27.73
N ALA A 363 -9.17 -22.08 -27.46
CA ALA A 363 -8.12 -21.13 -27.84
C ALA A 363 -6.75 -21.46 -27.24
N VAL A 364 -6.72 -21.96 -26.00
CA VAL A 364 -5.50 -22.44 -25.34
C VAL A 364 -4.98 -23.71 -26.03
N PHE A 365 -5.86 -24.68 -26.34
CA PHE A 365 -5.48 -25.92 -27.02
C PHE A 365 -4.99 -25.69 -28.45
N ASP A 366 -5.57 -24.77 -29.21
CA ASP A 366 -5.14 -24.45 -30.58
C ASP A 366 -3.68 -24.01 -30.62
N VAL A 367 -3.26 -23.18 -29.66
CA VAL A 367 -1.86 -22.76 -29.52
C VAL A 367 -0.95 -23.94 -29.18
N VAL A 368 -1.43 -24.86 -28.34
CA VAL A 368 -0.69 -26.07 -27.97
C VAL A 368 -0.52 -27.00 -29.16
N LEU A 369 -1.57 -27.22 -29.96
CA LEU A 369 -1.51 -28.05 -31.16
C LEU A 369 -0.61 -27.43 -32.23
N ALA A 370 -0.73 -26.13 -32.48
CA ALA A 370 0.09 -25.42 -33.46
C ALA A 370 1.60 -25.44 -33.10
N ARG A 371 1.94 -25.26 -31.81
CA ARG A 371 3.35 -25.25 -31.36
C ARG A 371 3.90 -26.64 -31.06
N GLY A 372 3.08 -27.53 -30.50
CA GLY A 372 3.44 -28.92 -30.26
C GLY A 372 3.68 -29.68 -31.57
N GLY A 373 2.87 -29.41 -32.60
CA GLY A 373 3.11 -29.88 -33.95
C GLY A 373 4.43 -29.38 -34.53
N ALA A 374 4.77 -28.09 -34.34
CA ALA A 374 6.05 -27.53 -34.78
C ALA A 374 7.27 -28.14 -34.05
N TYR A 375 7.16 -28.44 -32.75
CA TYR A 375 8.21 -29.13 -31.99
C TYR A 375 8.36 -30.61 -32.39
N ALA A 376 7.25 -31.30 -32.67
CA ALA A 376 7.27 -32.66 -33.19
C ALA A 376 7.91 -32.72 -34.59
N ILE A 377 7.64 -31.73 -35.44
CA ILE A 377 8.25 -31.62 -36.78
C ILE A 377 9.76 -31.36 -36.67
N LEU A 378 10.21 -30.49 -35.77
CA LEU A 378 11.64 -30.20 -35.53
C LEU A 378 12.42 -31.35 -34.86
N GLN A 379 11.76 -32.22 -34.09
CA GLN A 379 12.38 -33.45 -33.57
C GLN A 379 12.34 -34.61 -34.56
N SER A 380 11.52 -34.51 -35.63
CA SER A 380 11.38 -35.54 -36.67
C SER A 380 12.26 -35.31 -37.90
N THR A 381 13.04 -34.23 -37.97
CA THR A 381 14.07 -34.08 -39.00
C THR A 381 15.22 -35.04 -38.70
N PRO A 382 15.49 -36.06 -39.53
CA PRO A 382 16.65 -36.91 -39.35
C PRO A 382 17.91 -36.06 -39.52
N SER A 383 18.87 -36.23 -38.60
CA SER A 383 20.25 -35.82 -38.81
C SER A 383 20.72 -36.41 -40.14
N ILE A 384 20.90 -35.55 -41.15
CA ILE A 384 21.51 -35.95 -42.41
C ILE A 384 22.96 -36.35 -42.09
N PRO A 385 23.42 -37.53 -42.54
CA PRO A 385 24.75 -38.07 -42.22
C PRO A 385 25.92 -37.20 -42.72
#